data_AF-C8VP15-F1
#
_entry.id   AF-C8VP15-F1
#
_cell.length_a   1.000
_cell.length_b   1.000
_cell.length_c   1.000
_cell.angle_alpha   90.00
_cell.angle_beta   90.00
_cell.angle_gamma   90.00
#
_symmetry.space_group_name_H-M   'P 1'
#
loop_
_entity.id
_entity.type
_entity.pdbx_description
1 polymer ?
#
loop_
_entity_poly.entity_id
_entity_poly.type
_entity_poly.pdbx_seq_one_letter_code
_entity_poly.pdbx_strand_id
1 'polypeptide(L)' 'MESEVASGRGIDYNDVLIQMSTNLTNALNTYGPSSAQYQTVLEMLKDYMREIDRVGRPETQDLDPNVLSIAMGFLGIGK' A
#
# COMPACT_ATOMS: atom_id res chain seq x y z
N MET A 1 16.21 -20.91 -29.52
CA MET A 1 16.82 -19.69 -28.99
C MET A 1 15.88 -19.16 -27.96
N GLU A 2 16.30 -19.27 -26.71
CA GLU A 2 15.58 -18.84 -25.52
C GLU A 2 15.42 -17.32 -25.56
N SER A 3 14.20 -16.85 -25.36
CA SER A 3 13.96 -15.51 -24.85
C SER A 3 13.13 -15.68 -23.59
N GLU A 4 13.80 -16.12 -22.54
CA GLU A 4 13.43 -15.73 -21.18
C GLU A 4 13.58 -14.21 -21.11
N VAL A 5 12.52 -13.50 -21.50
CA VAL A 5 12.31 -12.15 -21.03
C VAL A 5 11.99 -12.29 -19.55
N ALA A 6 13.05 -12.26 -18.74
CA ALA A 6 13.00 -11.92 -17.34
C ALA A 6 12.37 -10.52 -17.25
N SER A 7 11.04 -10.47 -17.22
CA SER A 7 10.31 -9.34 -16.68
C SER A 7 10.76 -9.25 -15.22
N GLY A 8 11.79 -8.44 -14.97
CA GLY A 8 12.17 -8.09 -13.61
C GLY A 8 10.90 -7.71 -12.89
N ARG A 9 10.60 -8.38 -11.76
CA ARG A 9 9.41 -8.14 -10.95
C ARG A 9 9.29 -6.63 -10.70
N GLY A 10 8.55 -5.94 -11.56
CA GLY A 10 8.06 -4.61 -11.26
C GLY A 10 7.30 -4.76 -9.96
N ILE A 11 7.54 -3.87 -9.02
CA ILE A 11 6.75 -3.83 -7.79
C ILE A 11 5.29 -3.67 -8.25
N ASP A 12 4.45 -4.67 -7.98
CA ASP A 12 3.03 -4.54 -8.17
C ASP A 12 2.50 -3.70 -7.00
N TYR A 13 2.25 -2.43 -7.30
CA TYR A 13 1.79 -1.48 -6.31
C TYR A 13 0.44 -1.89 -5.70
N ASN A 14 -0.41 -2.60 -6.44
CA ASN A 14 -1.68 -3.09 -5.94
C ASN A 14 -1.49 -4.18 -4.90
N ASP A 15 -0.61 -5.16 -5.17
CA ASP A 15 -0.32 -6.24 -4.22
C ASP A 15 0.22 -5.70 -2.90
N VAL A 16 1.12 -4.72 -2.96
CA VAL A 16 1.67 -4.08 -1.76
C VAL A 16 0.58 -3.32 -0.98
N LEU A 17 -0.27 -2.56 -1.66
CA LEU A 17 -1.39 -1.85 -1.02
C LEU A 17 -2.41 -2.81 -0.39
N ILE A 18 -2.70 -3.95 -1.03
CA ILE A 18 -3.56 -5.01 -0.49
C ILE A 18 -2.95 -5.59 0.80
N GLN A 19 -1.64 -5.86 0.79
CA GLN A 19 -0.95 -6.40 1.95
C GLN A 19 -0.91 -5.41 3.11
N MET A 20 -0.61 -4.13 2.83
CA MET A 20 -0.64 -3.07 3.83
C MET A 20 -2.05 -2.89 4.43
N SER A 21 -3.08 -2.90 3.59
CA SER A 21 -4.48 -2.78 4.01
C SER A 21 -4.92 -3.94 4.91
N THR A 22 -4.49 -5.16 4.57
CA THR A 22 -4.73 -6.36 5.39
C THR A 22 -4.06 -6.24 6.76
N ASN A 23 -2.78 -5.83 6.78
CA ASN A 23 -2.03 -5.64 8.01
C ASN A 23 -2.62 -4.53 8.89
N LEU A 24 -3.06 -3.42 8.29
CA LEU A 24 -3.72 -2.32 9.00
C LEU A 24 -5.05 -2.76 9.59
N THR A 25 -5.86 -3.52 8.85
CA THR A 25 -7.12 -4.09 9.35
C THR A 25 -6.86 -4.99 10.55
N ASN A 26 -5.90 -5.90 10.43
CA ASN A 26 -5.56 -6.83 11.50
C ASN A 26 -5.02 -6.10 12.74
N ALA A 27 -4.12 -5.13 12.54
CA ALA A 27 -3.56 -4.35 13.63
C ALA A 27 -4.62 -3.47 14.32
N LEU A 28 -5.52 -2.87 13.54
CA LEU A 28 -6.63 -2.08 14.06
C LEU A 28 -7.57 -2.94 14.92
N ASN A 29 -7.97 -4.10 14.42
CA ASN A 29 -8.88 -5.01 15.12
C ASN A 29 -8.26 -5.62 16.39
N THR A 30 -6.94 -5.85 16.38
CA THR A 30 -6.26 -6.54 17.50
C THR A 30 -5.77 -5.57 18.58
N TYR A 31 -5.14 -4.46 18.17
CA TYR A 31 -4.41 -3.57 19.06
C TYR A 31 -5.01 -2.17 19.15
N GLY A 32 -5.90 -1.81 18.21
CA GLY A 32 -6.50 -0.47 18.14
C GLY A 32 -5.62 0.56 17.43
N PRO A 33 -6.20 1.73 17.09
CA PRO A 33 -5.56 2.73 16.25
C PRO A 33 -4.40 3.46 16.92
N SER A 34 -4.36 3.54 18.25
CA SER A 34 -3.27 4.19 18.98
C SER A 34 -2.08 3.25 19.27
N SER A 35 -2.15 1.99 18.84
CA SER A 35 -1.08 1.02 19.07
C SER A 35 0.16 1.28 18.23
N ALA A 36 1.33 0.95 18.77
CA ALA A 36 2.59 1.06 18.03
C ALA A 36 2.58 0.20 16.75
N GLN A 37 1.93 -0.97 16.79
CA GLN A 37 1.79 -1.87 15.66
C GLN A 37 0.99 -1.22 14.54
N TYR A 38 -0.19 -0.67 14.85
CA TYR A 38 -1.01 0.01 13.85
C TYR A 38 -0.29 1.24 13.28
N GLN A 39 0.28 2.07 14.15
CA GLN A 39 1.01 3.28 13.74
C GLN A 39 2.22 2.96 12.86
N THR A 40 2.94 1.88 13.14
CA THR A 40 4.09 1.44 12.34
C THR A 40 3.68 1.07 10.91
N VAL A 41 2.60 0.29 10.75
CA VAL A 41 2.10 -0.06 9.40
C VAL A 41 1.50 1.17 8.70
N LEU A 42 0.88 2.09 9.45
CA LEU A 42 0.31 3.32 8.91
C LEU A 42 1.39 4.25 8.34
N GLU A 43 2.53 4.39 9.02
CA GLU A 43 3.67 5.15 8.49
C GLU A 43 4.25 4.51 7.23
N MET A 44 4.36 3.19 7.17
CA MET A 44 4.78 2.50 5.94
C MET A 44 3.83 2.80 4.77
N LEU A 45 2.53 2.79 5.02
CA LEU A 45 1.53 3.14 4.00
C LEU A 45 1.71 4.59 3.52
N LYS A 46 1.92 5.54 4.43
CA LYS A 46 2.15 6.95 4.08
C LYS A 46 3.39 7.12 3.20
N ASP A 47 4.49 6.45 3.56
CA ASP A 47 5.72 6.52 2.78
C ASP A 47 5.57 5.87 1.41
N TYR A 48 4.83 4.76 1.32
CA TYR A 48 4.54 4.10 0.05
C TYR A 48 3.66 4.95 -0.87
N MET A 49 2.65 5.63 -0.32
CA MET A 49 1.83 6.57 -1.10
C MET A 49 2.64 7.77 -1.59
N ARG A 50 3.59 8.28 -0.79
CA ARG A 50 4.52 9.32 -1.23
C ARG A 50 5.43 8.84 -2.35
N GLU A 51 5.82 7.57 -2.35
CA GLU A 51 6.61 6.96 -3.43
C GLU A 51 5.81 6.88 -4.74
N ILE A 52 4.57 6.38 -4.67
CA ILE A 52 3.64 6.35 -5.81
C ILE A 52 3.47 7.76 -6.42
N ASP A 53 3.25 8.77 -5.58
CA ASP A 53 3.10 10.16 -6.03
C ASP A 53 4.38 10.70 -6.70
N ARG A 54 5.56 10.32 -6.20
CA ARG A 54 6.88 10.75 -6.72
C ARG A 54 7.25 10.11 -8.04
N VAL A 55 6.90 8.83 -8.25
CA VAL A 55 7.24 8.09 -9.46
C VAL A 55 6.42 8.57 -10.67
N GLY A 56 5.32 9.30 -10.44
CA GLY A 56 4.60 10.04 -11.47
C GLY A 56 3.38 9.29 -12.00
N ARG A 57 2.22 9.92 -11.76
CA ARG A 57 0.83 9.53 -12.11
C ARG A 57 0.48 8.05 -11.97
N PRO A 58 -0.41 7.69 -11.01
CA PRO A 58 -1.12 6.41 -10.94
C PRO A 58 -1.65 5.87 -12.27
N GLU A 59 -1.97 6.77 -13.21
CA GLU A 59 -2.42 6.47 -14.58
C GLU A 59 -1.42 5.61 -15.37
N THR A 60 -0.13 5.61 -14.99
CA THR A 60 0.91 4.76 -15.58
C THR A 60 1.17 3.47 -14.81
N GLN A 61 0.65 3.36 -13.59
CA GLN A 61 0.90 2.26 -12.64
C GLN A 61 -0.27 1.27 -12.54
N ASP A 62 -1.33 1.43 -13.34
CA ASP A 62 -2.52 0.58 -13.35
C ASP A 62 -3.04 0.29 -11.93
N LEU A 63 -3.10 1.33 -11.09
CA LEU A 63 -3.58 1.21 -9.71
C LEU A 63 -5.08 0.97 -9.71
N ASP A 64 -5.50 -0.10 -9.03
CA ASP A 64 -6.88 -0.42 -8.78
C ASP A 64 -7.51 0.68 -7.90
N PRO A 65 -8.55 1.39 -8.38
CA PRO A 65 -9.17 2.49 -7.64
C PRO A 65 -9.79 2.06 -6.30
N ASN A 66 -10.27 0.82 -6.21
CA ASN A 66 -10.84 0.28 -4.98
C ASN A 66 -9.74 -0.01 -3.95
N VAL A 67 -8.62 -0.60 -4.38
CA VAL A 67 -7.44 -0.81 -3.52
C VAL A 67 -6.89 0.51 -3.01
N LEU A 68 -6.75 1.51 -3.89
CA LEU A 68 -6.30 2.85 -3.51
C LEU A 68 -7.26 3.54 -2.54
N SER A 69 -8.57 3.43 -2.77
CA SER A 69 -9.60 3.99 -1.89
C SER A 69 -9.53 3.41 -0.48
N ILE A 70 -9.38 2.08 -0.35
CA ILE A 70 -9.22 1.39 0.94
C ILE A 70 -7.98 1.90 1.68
N ALA A 71 -6.84 1.95 0.98
CA ALA A 71 -5.58 2.44 1.54
C ALA A 71 -5.72 3.89 2.06
N MET A 72 -6.31 4.79 1.27
CA MET A 72 -6.56 6.17 1.69
C MET A 72 -7.47 6.27 2.92
N GLY A 73 -8.43 5.35 3.07
CA GLY A 73 -9.32 5.29 4.22
C GLY A 73 -8.58 5.17 5.56
N PHE A 74 -7.47 4.41 5.60
CA PHE A 74 -6.68 4.25 6.83
C PHE A 74 -5.98 5.54 7.28
N LEU A 75 -5.66 6.46 6.36
CA LEU A 75 -5.04 7.74 6.70
C LEU A 75 -5.94 8.63 7.56
N GLY A 76 -7.26 8.38 7.56
CA GLY A 76 -8.25 9.12 8.34
C GLY A 76 -8.49 8.61 9.76
N ILE A 77 -8.00 7.40 10.10
CA ILE A 77 -8.38 6.70 11.34
C ILE A 77 -7.46 7.05 12.54
N GLY A 78 -6.27 7.60 12.27
CA GLY A 78 -5.22 7.84 13.28
C GLY A 78 -5.09 9.27 13.82
N LYS A 79 -6.17 10.04 13.96
CA LYS A 79 -6.16 11.37 14.61
C LYS A 79 -6.44 11.30 16.11
#